data_AF-A0A9D4G7F2-F1
#
_entry.id   AF-A0A9D4G7F2-F1
#
_cell.length_a   1.000
_cell.length_b   1.000
_cell.length_c   1.000
_cell.angle_alpha   90.00
_cell.angle_beta   90.00
_cell.angle_gamma   90.00
#
_symmetry.space_group_name_H-M   'P 1'
#
loop_
_entity.id
_entity.type
_entity.pdbx_description
1 polymer ?
#
loop_
_entity_poly.entity_id
_entity_poly.type
_entity_poly.pdbx_seq_one_letter_code
_entity_poly.pdbx_strand_id
1 'polypeptide(L)'
;MTNPLWPIDSWCVFGRFIRTNNDCKGWHHRLNRRAKKGNFPFYLLVQLLCEEANLLNTQVRLVREGKLRRHQNKQTLQVQGKL
;
A
#
# COMPACT_ATOMS: atom_id res chain seq x y z
N MET A 1 -15.61 16.64 13.12
CA MET A 1 -14.56 16.20 14.07
C MET A 1 -13.28 15.95 13.28
N THR A 2 -12.32 16.87 13.34
CA THR A 2 -11.00 16.74 12.71
C THR A 2 -9.98 16.43 13.80
N ASN A 3 -9.35 15.25 13.73
CA ASN A 3 -8.26 14.90 14.63
C ASN A 3 -7.01 15.70 14.20
N PRO A 4 -6.44 16.57 15.04
CA PRO A 4 -5.31 17.40 14.67
C PRO A 4 -4.01 16.62 14.44
N LEU A 5 -3.91 15.39 14.94
CA LEU A 5 -2.74 14.52 14.77
C LEU A 5 -2.78 13.70 13.47
N TRP A 6 -3.99 13.44 12.95
CA TRP A 6 -4.20 12.58 11.78
C TRP A 6 -5.20 13.22 10.83
N PRO A 7 -4.83 14.35 10.22
CA PRO A 7 -5.71 15.04 9.29
C PRO A 7 -5.96 14.15 8.05
N ILE A 8 -7.12 14.31 7.40
CA ILE A 8 -7.63 13.35 6.40
C ILE A 8 -6.68 13.23 5.19
N ASP A 9 -6.04 14.33 4.83
CA ASP A 9 -4.98 14.44 3.83
C ASP A 9 -3.75 13.56 4.11
N SER A 10 -3.45 13.25 5.38
CA SER A 10 -2.28 12.41 5.72
C SER A 10 -2.49 10.92 5.43
N TRP A 11 -3.74 10.46 5.27
CA TRP A 11 -4.05 9.03 5.10
C TRP A 11 -5.11 8.72 4.01
N CYS A 12 -5.74 9.74 3.42
CA CYS A 12 -6.71 9.61 2.35
C CYS A 12 -6.37 10.54 1.18
N VAL A 13 -5.88 9.97 0.08
CA VAL A 13 -5.56 10.68 -1.18
C VAL A 13 -6.78 11.42 -1.75
N PHE A 14 -7.99 10.97 -1.45
CA PHE A 14 -9.24 11.60 -1.92
C PHE A 14 -9.73 12.74 -1.01
N GLY A 15 -9.04 13.04 0.11
CA GLY A 15 -9.40 14.13 1.02
C GLY A 15 -10.75 13.95 1.71
N ARG A 16 -11.28 12.73 1.77
CA ARG A 16 -12.61 12.42 2.34
C ARG A 16 -12.53 11.41 3.47
N PHE A 17 -13.35 11.62 4.51
CA PHE A 17 -13.60 10.64 5.56
C PHE A 17 -14.56 9.54 5.07
N ILE A 18 -14.26 8.94 3.92
CA ILE A 18 -15.01 7.81 3.38
C ILE A 18 -14.04 6.64 3.37
N ARG A 19 -14.48 5.50 3.91
CA ARG A 19 -13.72 4.24 3.90
C ARG A 19 -13.69 3.65 2.49
N THR A 20 -12.97 4.31 1.59
CA THR A 20 -12.59 3.75 0.29
C THR A 20 -11.46 2.73 0.49
N ASN A 21 -11.24 1.86 -0.50
CA ASN A 21 -10.07 0.98 -0.50
C ASN A 21 -8.82 1.84 -0.75
N ASN A 22 -8.32 2.49 0.31
CA ASN A 22 -7.20 3.41 0.26
C ASN A 22 -5.85 2.68 0.32
N ASP A 23 -4.77 3.40 0.05
CA ASP A 23 -3.42 2.84 0.03
C ASP A 23 -3.03 2.20 1.36
N CYS A 24 -3.50 2.75 2.48
CA CYS A 24 -3.28 2.20 3.82
C CYS A 24 -3.91 0.80 3.97
N LYS A 25 -5.17 0.64 3.54
CA LYS A 25 -5.85 -0.66 3.53
C LYS A 25 -5.15 -1.64 2.59
N GLY A 26 -4.69 -1.18 1.42
CA GLY A 26 -3.93 -1.98 0.47
C GLY A 26 -2.56 -2.44 1.00
N TRP A 27 -1.84 -1.55 1.67
CA TRP A 27 -0.56 -1.84 2.35
C TRP A 27 -0.76 -2.89 3.45
N HIS A 28 -1.73 -2.68 4.34
CA HIS A 28 -2.06 -3.63 5.39
C HIS A 28 -2.46 -5.00 4.81
N HIS A 29 -3.22 -5.02 3.72
CA HIS A 29 -3.64 -6.27 3.10
C HIS A 29 -2.46 -7.06 2.50
N ARG A 30 -1.49 -6.39 1.86
CA ARG A 30 -0.23 -7.03 1.42
C ARG A 30 0.57 -7.58 2.58
N LEU A 31 0.73 -6.78 3.65
CA LEU A 31 1.49 -7.19 4.83
C LEU A 31 0.89 -8.46 5.44
N ASN A 32 -0.44 -8.48 5.61
CA ASN A 32 -1.14 -9.64 6.17
C ASN A 32 -1.09 -10.87 5.24
N ARG A 33 -1.05 -10.66 3.92
CA ARG A 33 -0.84 -11.75 2.95
C ARG A 33 0.56 -12.36 3.07
N ARG A 34 1.59 -11.53 3.25
CA ARG A 34 2.98 -11.98 3.42
C ARG A 34 3.23 -12.65 4.76
N ALA A 35 2.59 -12.17 5.82
CA ALA A 35 2.63 -12.78 7.15
C ALA A 35 1.89 -14.15 7.23
N LYS A 36 1.29 -14.63 6.13
CA LYS A 36 0.63 -15.94 6.01
C LYS A 36 -0.46 -16.24 7.06
N LYS A 37 -1.14 -15.20 7.57
CA LYS A 37 -2.23 -15.21 8.58
C LYS A 37 -1.96 -15.98 9.88
N GLY A 38 -2.31 -15.35 11.01
CA GLY A 38 -2.40 -15.96 12.34
C GLY A 38 -1.05 -16.10 13.05
N ASN A 39 -0.98 -15.55 14.27
CA ASN A 39 0.15 -15.62 15.22
C ASN A 39 1.54 -15.49 14.58
N PHE A 40 1.87 -14.28 14.13
CA PHE A 40 3.17 -13.98 13.51
C PHE A 40 4.17 -13.51 14.58
N PRO A 41 5.31 -14.20 14.78
CA PRO A 41 6.32 -13.78 15.76
C PRO A 41 6.79 -12.35 15.54
N PHE A 42 6.96 -11.60 16.63
CA PHE A 42 7.32 -10.17 16.57
C PHE A 42 8.61 -9.90 15.76
N TYR A 43 9.65 -10.70 15.94
CA TYR A 43 10.90 -10.53 15.20
C TYR A 43 10.75 -10.73 13.69
N LEU A 44 9.88 -11.65 13.28
CA LEU A 44 9.55 -11.83 11.86
C LEU A 44 8.71 -10.65 11.34
N LEU A 45 7.85 -10.06 12.17
CA LEU A 45 7.11 -8.85 11.82
C LEU A 45 8.05 -7.68 11.55
N VAL A 46 9.06 -7.48 12.41
CA VAL A 46 10.07 -6.43 12.23
C VAL A 46 10.84 -6.61 10.92
N GLN A 47 11.26 -7.85 10.61
CA GLN A 47 11.93 -8.14 9.33
C GLN A 47 11.02 -7.83 8.13
N LEU A 48 9.76 -8.27 8.18
CA LEU A 48 8.79 -8.01 7.11
C LEU A 48 8.52 -6.52 6.91
N LEU A 49 8.47 -5.74 7.99
CA LEU A 49 8.32 -4.29 7.94
C LEU A 49 9.55 -3.61 7.32
N CYS A 50 10.76 -4.07 7.66
CA CYS A 50 11.99 -3.58 7.02
C CYS A 50 12.02 -3.87 5.52
N GLU A 51 11.63 -5.08 5.11
CA GLU A 51 11.50 -5.43 3.69
C GLU A 51 10.48 -4.54 2.97
N GLU A 52 9.33 -4.26 3.60
CA GLU A 52 8.30 -3.39 3.03
C GLU A 52 8.79 -1.92 2.94
N ALA A 53 9.55 -1.45 3.92
CA ALA A 53 10.17 -0.12 3.89
C ALA A 53 11.17 0.02 2.74
N ASN A 54 11.95 -1.03 2.43
CA ASN A 54 12.88 -1.03 1.30
C ASN A 54 12.15 -0.88 -0.06
N LEU A 55 10.92 -1.36 -0.17
CA LEU A 55 10.11 -1.22 -1.38
C LEU A 55 9.60 0.22 -1.60
N LEU A 56 9.51 1.03 -0.54
CA LEU A 56 9.07 2.43 -0.64
C LEU A 56 9.99 3.23 -1.56
N ASN A 57 11.30 3.05 -1.49
CA ASN A 57 12.25 3.75 -2.36
C ASN A 57 11.98 3.45 -3.84
N THR A 58 11.69 2.20 -4.16
CA THR A 58 11.34 1.78 -5.52
C THR A 58 9.99 2.36 -5.95
N GLN A 59 8.99 2.38 -5.07
CA GLN A 59 7.69 2.98 -5.35
C GLN A 59 7.80 4.49 -5.58
N VAL A 60 8.52 5.22 -4.73
CA VAL A 60 8.78 6.66 -4.87
C VAL A 60 9.46 6.95 -6.21
N ARG A 61 10.46 6.15 -6.60
CA ARG A 61 11.10 6.27 -7.92
C ARG A 61 10.09 6.06 -9.06
N LEU A 62 9.28 5.01 -9.00
CA LEU A 62 8.26 4.73 -10.03
C LEU A 62 7.18 5.81 -10.12
N VAL A 63 6.82 6.46 -9.00
CA VAL A 63 5.91 7.61 -8.97
C VAL A 63 6.56 8.82 -9.63
N ARG A 64 7.81 9.15 -9.24
CA ARG A 64 8.58 10.25 -9.83
C ARG A 64 8.73 10.11 -11.35
N GLU A 65 8.95 8.90 -11.82
CA GLU A 65 9.09 8.60 -13.25
C GLU A 65 7.74 8.48 -13.99
N GLY A 66 6.59 8.60 -13.30
CA GLY A 66 5.26 8.43 -13.89
C GLY A 66 4.97 7.00 -14.37
N LYS A 67 5.78 6.01 -13.96
CA LYS A 67 5.70 4.61 -14.42
C LYS A 67 4.82 3.73 -13.54
N LEU A 68 4.54 4.14 -12.29
CA LEU A 68 3.76 3.33 -11.35
C LEU A 68 2.37 2.99 -11.93
N ARG A 69 1.64 4.00 -12.41
CA ARG A 69 0.29 3.85 -12.97
C ARG A 69 0.28 3.00 -14.25
N ARG A 70 1.33 3.09 -15.07
CA ARG A 70 1.48 2.22 -16.26
C ARG A 70 1.64 0.76 -15.86
N HIS A 71 2.47 0.48 -14.86
CA HIS A 71 2.65 -0.88 -14.33
C HIS A 71 1.35 -1.44 -13.73
N GLN A 72 0.65 -0.64 -12.92
CA GLN A 72 -0.62 -1.04 -12.31
C GLN A 72 -1.67 -1.38 -13.38
N ASN A 73 -1.85 -0.51 -14.38
CA ASN A 73 -2.81 -0.77 -15.47
C ASN A 73 -2.48 -2.03 -16.25
N LYS A 74 -1.20 -2.26 -16.57
CA LYS A 74 -0.75 -3.47 -17.26
C LYS A 74 -1.05 -4.73 -16.44
N GLN A 75 -0.77 -4.70 -15.13
CA GLN A 75 -1.09 -5.83 -14.24
C GLN A 75 -2.60 -6.07 -14.15
N THR A 76 -3.40 -5.02 -14.00
CA THR A 76 -4.87 -5.14 -13.97
C THR A 76 -5.42 -5.76 -15.25
N LEU A 77 -4.93 -5.33 -16.41
CA LEU A 77 -5.34 -5.89 -17.70
C LEU A 77 -4.95 -7.36 -17.84
N GLN A 78 -3.77 -7.76 -17.37
CA GLN A 78 -3.34 -9.17 -17.35
C GLN A 78 -4.24 -10.03 -16.46
N VAL A 79 -4.52 -9.57 -15.24
CA VAL A 79 -5.39 -10.28 -14.29
C VAL A 79 -6.82 -10.41 -14.84
N GLN A 80 -7.28 -9.43 -15.62
CA GLN A 80 -8.59 -9.47 -16.28
C GLN A 80 -8.60 -10.29 -17.59
N GLY A 81 -7.45 -10.81 -18.04
CA GLY A 81 -7.33 -11.53 -19.31
C GLY A 81 -7.56 -10.66 -20.55
N LYS A 82 -7.33 -9.34 -20.45
CA LYS A 82 -7.55 -8.36 -21.52
C LYS A 82 -6.24 -7.90 -22.20
N LEU A 83 -5.17 -8.67 -22.02
CA LEU A 83 -3.81 -8.36 -22.45
C LEU A 83 -3.29 -9.46 -23.35
#